data_AF-A0A3B8LTK7-F1
#
_entry.id   AF-A0A3B8LTK7-F1
#
_cell.length_a   1.000
_cell.length_b   1.000
_cell.length_c   1.000
_cell.angle_alpha   90.00
_cell.angle_beta   90.00
_cell.angle_gamma   90.00
#
_symmetry.space_group_name_H-M   'P 1'
#
loop_
_entity.id
_entity.type
_entity.pdbx_description
1 polymer ?
#
loop_
_entity_poly.entity_id
_entity_poly.type
_entity_poly.pdbx_seq_one_letter_code
_entity_poly.pdbx_strand_id
1 'polypeptide(L)'
;MNETDTTSRGRTWRVGDTTHVLGGDPWLMGILNVTPDSFSDGGEFISLEAAVDRARVMVDSGAAMIDVGGESTRPGAEPVGTAEELRRVIPVIEAVAAEVKVPVSIDTMKADVARAAVEAGASVVNDVSGLEADPEMVATCV
;
A
#
# COMPACT_ATOMS: atom_id res chain seq x y z
N MET A 1 -39.23 6.97 -28.26
CA MET A 1 -38.95 5.90 -27.27
C MET A 1 -37.69 5.20 -27.74
N ASN A 2 -36.54 5.57 -27.19
CA ASN A 2 -35.32 4.77 -27.31
C ASN A 2 -34.83 4.54 -25.89
N GLU A 3 -35.37 3.49 -25.26
CA GLU A 3 -34.78 2.87 -24.08
C GLU A 3 -33.66 1.97 -24.57
N THR A 4 -32.44 2.50 -24.58
CA THR A 4 -31.23 1.70 -24.43
C THR A 4 -30.57 2.14 -23.14
N ASP A 5 -31.28 1.97 -22.02
CA ASP A 5 -30.67 1.99 -20.70
C ASP A 5 -30.27 0.55 -20.34
N THR A 6 -29.26 0.04 -21.04
CA THR A 6 -28.47 -1.07 -20.52
C THR A 6 -27.52 -0.47 -19.51
N THR A 7 -27.99 -0.32 -18.27
CA THR A 7 -27.17 -0.07 -17.10
C THR A 7 -25.96 -1.00 -17.13
N SER A 8 -24.79 -0.49 -17.54
CA SER A 8 -23.53 -1.08 -17.13
C SER A 8 -23.52 -0.93 -15.61
N ARG A 9 -23.82 -2.01 -14.89
CA ARG A 9 -23.52 -2.03 -13.45
C ARG A 9 -22.02 -1.77 -13.36
N GLY A 10 -21.64 -0.56 -12.96
CA GLY A 10 -20.25 -0.17 -12.82
C GLY A 10 -19.55 -1.24 -12.00
N ARG A 11 -18.45 -1.81 -12.53
CA ARG A 11 -17.71 -2.85 -11.79
C ARG A 11 -17.25 -2.23 -10.49
N THR A 12 -17.52 -2.87 -9.36
CA THR A 12 -17.10 -2.36 -8.05
C THR A 12 -15.85 -3.09 -7.59
N TRP A 13 -14.91 -2.35 -7.01
CA TRP A 13 -13.78 -2.91 -6.26
C TRP A 13 -14.00 -2.65 -4.77
N ARG A 14 -14.03 -3.73 -3.98
CA ARG A 14 -14.06 -3.62 -2.51
C ARG A 14 -12.62 -3.59 -2.01
N VAL A 15 -12.30 -2.58 -1.21
CA VAL A 15 -10.97 -2.37 -0.63
C VAL A 15 -11.12 -2.11 0.85
N GLY A 16 -10.77 -3.12 1.67
CA GLY A 16 -11.10 -3.13 3.09
C GLY A 16 -12.60 -2.91 3.31
N ASP A 17 -12.93 -1.85 4.06
CA ASP A 17 -14.30 -1.43 4.35
C ASP A 17 -14.89 -0.45 3.33
N THR A 18 -14.11 -0.07 2.31
CA THR A 18 -14.56 0.86 1.26
C THR A 18 -14.97 0.11 0.00
N THR A 19 -15.91 0.67 -0.75
CA THR A 19 -16.30 0.16 -2.07
C THR A 19 -16.17 1.28 -3.09
N HIS A 20 -15.48 1.00 -4.18
CA HIS A 20 -15.24 1.93 -5.27
C HIS A 20 -15.88 1.47 -6.57
N VAL A 21 -16.44 2.39 -7.33
CA VAL A 21 -16.99 2.13 -8.66
C VAL A 21 -15.89 2.37 -9.70
N LEU A 22 -15.44 1.31 -10.35
CA LEU A 22 -14.48 1.39 -11.43
C LEU A 22 -15.10 2.08 -12.65
N GLY A 23 -14.32 2.95 -13.29
CA GLY A 23 -14.76 3.79 -14.40
C GLY A 23 -15.31 5.16 -13.99
N GLY A 24 -15.28 5.49 -12.70
CA GLY A 24 -15.47 6.85 -12.17
C GLY A 24 -14.17 7.66 -12.11
N ASP A 25 -14.10 8.58 -11.15
CA ASP A 25 -12.90 9.40 -10.93
C ASP A 25 -11.69 8.54 -10.54
N PRO A 26 -10.48 8.87 -11.03
CA PRO A 26 -9.27 8.11 -10.72
C PRO A 26 -8.91 8.22 -9.24
N TRP A 27 -8.49 7.11 -8.64
CA TRP A 27 -7.89 7.10 -7.31
C TRP A 27 -6.44 7.53 -7.35
N LEU A 28 -6.08 8.46 -6.47
CA LEU A 28 -4.70 8.84 -6.22
C LEU A 28 -4.14 7.98 -5.08
N MET A 29 -3.03 7.31 -5.33
CA MET A 29 -2.29 6.51 -4.35
C MET A 29 -1.06 7.29 -3.90
N GLY A 30 -0.97 7.60 -2.60
CA GLY A 30 0.17 8.29 -2.00
C GLY A 30 1.29 7.31 -1.67
N ILE A 31 2.50 7.53 -2.19
CA ILE A 31 3.65 6.64 -1.98
C ILE A 31 4.40 7.02 -0.71
N LEU A 32 4.43 6.11 0.27
CA LEU A 32 5.14 6.25 1.54
C LEU A 32 6.31 5.25 1.59
N ASN A 33 7.49 5.71 1.19
CA ASN A 33 8.71 4.90 1.26
C ASN A 33 9.29 4.91 2.67
N VAL A 34 9.55 3.70 3.20
CA VAL A 34 10.14 3.43 4.51
C VAL A 34 11.56 2.91 4.32
N THR A 35 12.35 3.60 3.49
CA THR A 35 13.76 3.28 3.26
C THR A 35 14.66 4.30 3.96
N PRO A 36 15.88 3.91 4.38
CA PRO A 36 16.83 4.81 5.05
C PRO A 36 17.13 6.08 4.25
N ASP A 37 17.07 6.01 2.91
CA ASP A 37 17.37 7.12 2.00
C ASP A 37 16.24 8.15 1.87
N SER A 38 15.12 7.97 2.59
CA SER A 38 13.91 8.78 2.39
C SER A 38 13.93 10.11 3.14
N PHE A 39 14.72 10.27 4.21
CA PHE A 39 14.73 11.49 5.06
C PHE A 39 16.12 11.74 5.64
N SER A 40 16.79 12.78 5.14
CA SER A 40 18.21 13.06 5.33
C SER A 40 18.58 13.75 6.66
N ASP A 41 18.12 13.25 7.81
CA ASP A 41 18.46 13.80 9.14
C ASP A 41 19.18 12.78 10.07
N GLY A 42 19.78 11.73 9.51
CA GLY A 42 20.75 10.88 10.23
C GLY A 42 20.15 9.83 11.17
N GLY A 43 18.84 9.59 11.12
CA GLY A 43 18.21 8.38 11.67
C GLY A 43 18.19 7.28 10.62
N GLU A 44 18.54 6.04 10.98
CA GLU A 44 18.58 4.90 10.04
C GLU A 44 17.21 4.55 9.42
N PHE A 45 16.11 5.16 9.90
CA PHE A 45 14.74 4.98 9.39
C PHE A 45 13.90 6.26 9.56
N ILE A 46 12.83 6.38 8.78
CA ILE A 46 11.75 7.34 9.07
C ILE A 46 11.18 7.02 10.46
N SER A 47 10.98 8.04 11.31
CA SER A 47 10.26 7.81 12.58
C SER A 47 8.80 7.49 12.28
N LEU A 48 8.15 6.73 13.16
CA LEU A 48 6.73 6.38 13.00
C LEU A 48 5.85 7.64 12.93
N GLU A 49 6.18 8.64 13.74
CA GLU A 49 5.48 9.92 13.75
C GLU A 49 5.60 10.63 12.40
N ALA A 50 6.80 10.66 11.81
CA ALA A 50 7.02 11.26 10.51
C ALA A 50 6.29 10.50 9.39
N ALA A 51 6.20 9.17 9.48
CA ALA A 51 5.45 8.35 8.53
C ALA A 51 3.95 8.65 8.59
N VAL A 52 3.39 8.72 9.80
CA VAL A 52 1.97 9.07 10.03
C VAL A 52 1.66 10.48 9.55
N ASP A 53 2.48 11.46 9.92
CA ASP A 53 2.26 12.86 9.49
C ASP A 53 2.35 12.99 7.97
N ARG A 54 3.26 12.25 7.33
CA ARG A 54 3.36 12.23 5.87
C ARG A 54 2.12 11.61 5.24
N ALA A 55 1.61 10.51 5.78
CA ALA A 55 0.38 9.87 5.31
C ALA A 55 -0.83 10.83 5.44
N ARG A 56 -0.97 11.51 6.58
CA ARG A 56 -2.02 12.53 6.79
C ARG A 56 -1.96 13.64 5.74
N VAL A 57 -0.76 14.19 5.49
CA VAL A 57 -0.58 15.22 4.45
C VAL A 57 -0.99 14.72 3.07
N MET A 58 -0.68 13.45 2.72
CA MET A 58 -1.11 12.87 1.44
C MET A 58 -2.63 12.76 1.36
N VAL A 59 -3.29 12.29 2.42
CA VAL A 59 -4.75 12.18 2.49
C VAL A 59 -5.42 13.56 2.39
N ASP A 60 -4.92 14.55 3.14
CA ASP A 60 -5.41 15.93 3.08
C ASP A 60 -5.20 16.57 1.69
N SER A 61 -4.22 16.09 0.94
CA SER A 61 -3.94 16.50 -0.44
C SER A 61 -4.76 15.71 -1.48
N GLY A 62 -5.64 14.80 -1.06
CA GLY A 62 -6.55 14.05 -1.92
C GLY A 62 -6.10 12.62 -2.27
N ALA A 63 -5.11 12.05 -1.58
CA ALA A 63 -4.81 10.62 -1.73
C ALA A 63 -6.00 9.79 -1.22
N ALA A 64 -6.47 8.87 -2.06
CA ALA A 64 -7.55 7.92 -1.76
C ALA A 64 -7.02 6.59 -1.20
N MET A 65 -5.70 6.41 -1.18
CA MET A 65 -4.99 5.25 -0.66
C MET A 65 -3.55 5.64 -0.31
N ILE A 66 -2.93 4.96 0.64
CA ILE A 66 -1.49 5.07 0.94
C ILE A 66 -0.81 3.75 0.60
N ASP A 67 0.31 3.78 -0.12
CA ASP A 67 1.11 2.61 -0.47
C ASP A 67 2.44 2.66 0.27
N VAL A 68 2.69 1.65 1.10
CA VAL A 68 3.85 1.58 1.99
C VAL A 68 4.85 0.59 1.41
N GLY A 69 6.08 1.06 1.15
CA GLY A 69 7.17 0.22 0.63
C GLY A 69 8.42 0.26 1.51
N GLY A 70 8.92 -0.90 1.93
CA GLY A 70 10.13 -1.03 2.77
C GLY A 70 11.41 -1.35 1.99
N GLU A 71 11.26 -1.70 0.73
CA GLU A 71 12.32 -2.07 -0.20
C GLU A 71 12.32 -1.12 -1.41
N SER A 72 13.51 -0.70 -1.83
CA SER A 72 13.62 0.11 -3.05
C SER A 72 13.60 -0.79 -4.27
N THR A 73 12.64 -0.58 -5.16
CA THR A 73 12.57 -1.24 -6.48
C THR A 73 13.39 -0.51 -7.57
N ARG A 74 14.18 0.51 -7.20
CA ARG A 74 15.02 1.27 -8.14
C ARG A 74 16.16 0.41 -8.72
N PRO A 75 16.58 0.64 -9.98
CA PRO A 75 17.70 -0.08 -10.58
C PRO A 75 18.98 0.02 -9.75
N GLY A 76 19.55 -1.13 -9.38
CA GLY A 76 20.81 -1.21 -8.61
C GLY A 76 20.66 -1.11 -7.09
N ALA A 77 19.44 -1.08 -6.56
CA ALA A 77 19.22 -1.24 -5.12
C ALA A 77 19.53 -2.69 -4.69
N GLU A 78 20.23 -2.83 -3.57
CA GLU A 78 20.45 -4.15 -2.97
C GLU A 78 19.15 -4.68 -2.35
N PRO A 79 18.78 -5.95 -2.63
CA PRO A 79 17.59 -6.54 -2.05
C PRO A 79 17.62 -6.52 -0.53
N VAL A 80 16.46 -6.24 0.06
CA VAL A 80 16.26 -6.26 1.51
C VAL A 80 15.74 -7.63 1.91
N GLY A 81 16.36 -8.26 2.91
CA GLY A 81 15.88 -9.53 3.44
C GLY A 81 14.51 -9.39 4.12
N THR A 82 13.67 -10.43 4.04
CA THR A 82 12.29 -10.45 4.59
C THR A 82 12.19 -9.91 6.02
N ALA A 83 13.10 -10.33 6.91
CA ALA A 83 13.08 -9.89 8.31
C ALA A 83 13.39 -8.40 8.50
N GLU A 84 14.20 -7.81 7.62
CA GLU A 84 14.48 -6.37 7.63
C GLU A 84 13.31 -5.59 7.05
N GLU A 85 12.71 -6.06 5.96
CA GLU A 85 11.52 -5.42 5.37
C GLU A 85 10.35 -5.43 6.35
N LEU A 86 10.07 -6.56 7.01
CA LEU A 86 9.07 -6.66 8.08
C LEU A 86 9.31 -5.64 9.19
N ARG A 87 10.56 -5.51 9.67
CA ARG A 87 10.91 -4.53 10.70
C ARG A 87 10.67 -3.08 10.26
N ARG A 88 10.75 -2.79 8.96
CA ARG A 88 10.47 -1.46 8.42
C ARG A 88 8.97 -1.22 8.29
N VAL A 89 8.26 -2.11 7.60
CA VAL A 89 6.90 -1.80 7.12
C VAL A 89 5.82 -2.06 8.16
N ILE A 90 5.95 -3.09 9.00
CA ILE A 90 4.86 -3.49 9.89
C ILE A 90 4.50 -2.39 10.90
N PRO A 91 5.46 -1.81 11.66
CA PRO A 91 5.12 -0.74 12.59
C PRO A 91 4.54 0.51 11.90
N VAL A 92 4.97 0.80 10.67
CA VAL A 92 4.44 1.92 9.88
C VAL A 92 3.01 1.66 9.43
N ILE A 93 2.71 0.45 8.92
CA ILE A 93 1.35 0.08 8.50
C ILE A 93 0.40 0.16 9.69
N GLU A 94 0.76 -0.41 10.84
CA GLU A 94 -0.07 -0.35 12.06
C GLU A 94 -0.38 1.10 12.45
N ALA A 95 0.64 1.96 12.49
CA ALA A 95 0.49 3.35 12.87
C ALA A 95 -0.32 4.16 11.86
N VAL A 96 -0.08 3.97 10.55
CA VAL A 96 -0.79 4.69 9.49
C VAL A 96 -2.25 4.23 9.43
N ALA A 97 -2.52 2.93 9.43
CA ALA A 97 -3.87 2.38 9.36
C ALA A 97 -4.75 2.80 10.55
N ALA A 98 -4.16 3.05 11.73
CA ALA A 98 -4.87 3.58 12.89
C ALA A 98 -5.27 5.05 12.76
N GLU A 99 -4.56 5.83 11.92
CA GLU A 99 -4.63 7.29 11.90
C GLU A 99 -5.29 7.87 10.64
N VAL A 100 -5.25 7.14 9.52
CA VAL A 100 -5.89 7.56 8.27
C VAL A 100 -7.17 6.78 7.98
N LYS A 101 -8.10 7.40 7.24
CA LYS A 101 -9.40 6.79 6.89
C LYS A 101 -9.42 6.15 5.50
N VAL A 102 -8.30 6.21 4.79
CA VAL A 102 -8.15 5.60 3.46
C VAL A 102 -7.48 4.25 3.58
N PRO A 103 -7.71 3.32 2.65
CA PRO A 103 -7.02 2.03 2.66
C PRO A 103 -5.49 2.19 2.60
N VAL A 104 -4.80 1.24 3.23
CA VAL A 104 -3.35 1.10 3.15
C VAL A 104 -3.02 -0.08 2.23
N SER A 105 -2.06 0.11 1.35
CA SER A 105 -1.46 -0.88 0.47
C SER A 105 -0.04 -1.19 0.94
N ILE A 106 0.41 -2.43 0.75
CA ILE A 106 1.80 -2.85 0.93
C ILE A 106 2.44 -3.11 -0.44
N ASP A 107 3.51 -2.38 -0.75
CA ASP A 107 4.38 -2.64 -1.91
C ASP A 107 5.44 -3.66 -1.52
N THR A 108 5.21 -4.92 -1.92
CA THR A 108 6.13 -6.02 -1.67
C THR A 108 5.93 -7.16 -2.67
N MET A 109 7.03 -7.86 -2.96
CA MET A 109 7.04 -9.08 -3.77
C MET A 109 7.13 -10.35 -2.90
N LYS A 110 7.13 -10.22 -1.56
CA LYS A 110 7.37 -11.31 -0.62
C LYS A 110 6.08 -11.69 0.10
N ALA A 111 5.63 -12.94 -0.04
CA ALA A 111 4.33 -13.37 0.49
C ALA A 111 4.24 -13.24 2.01
N ASP A 112 5.35 -13.52 2.73
CA ASP A 112 5.43 -13.36 4.18
C ASP A 112 5.26 -11.91 4.64
N VAL A 113 5.83 -10.96 3.90
CA VAL A 113 5.67 -9.52 4.18
C VAL A 113 4.24 -9.10 3.93
N ALA A 114 3.67 -9.50 2.78
CA ALA A 114 2.29 -9.19 2.43
C ALA A 114 1.31 -9.73 3.48
N ARG A 115 1.52 -10.96 3.97
CA ARG A 115 0.64 -11.59 4.97
C ARG A 115 0.67 -10.84 6.30
N ALA A 116 1.86 -10.55 6.81
CA ALA A 116 2.02 -9.78 8.03
C ALA A 116 1.46 -8.36 7.88
N ALA A 117 1.63 -7.73 6.71
CA ALA A 117 1.08 -6.41 6.42
C ALA A 117 -0.46 -6.40 6.41
N VAL A 118 -1.10 -7.42 5.83
CA VAL A 118 -2.56 -7.56 5.88
C VAL A 118 -3.04 -7.75 7.33
N GLU A 119 -2.36 -8.58 8.12
CA GLU A 119 -2.65 -8.73 9.56
C GLU A 119 -2.49 -7.42 10.33
N ALA A 120 -1.53 -6.57 9.93
CA ALA A 120 -1.28 -5.25 10.50
C ALA A 120 -2.27 -4.15 10.06
N GLY A 121 -3.13 -4.43 9.08
CA GLY A 121 -4.19 -3.51 8.62
C GLY A 121 -4.08 -3.05 7.16
N ALA A 122 -3.12 -3.56 6.38
CA ALA A 122 -3.13 -3.35 4.94
C ALA A 122 -4.35 -4.02 4.29
N SER A 123 -4.95 -3.35 3.30
CA SER A 123 -6.13 -3.79 2.57
C SER A 123 -5.82 -4.20 1.13
N VAL A 124 -4.62 -3.90 0.64
CA VAL A 124 -4.18 -4.16 -0.73
C VAL A 124 -2.73 -4.64 -0.71
N VAL A 125 -2.41 -5.61 -1.56
CA VAL A 125 -1.04 -6.00 -1.88
C VAL A 125 -0.72 -5.46 -3.27
N ASN A 126 0.32 -4.63 -3.36
CA ASN A 126 0.89 -4.11 -4.59
C ASN A 126 2.16 -4.90 -4.92
N ASP A 127 2.01 -5.96 -5.72
CA ASP A 127 3.14 -6.81 -6.13
C ASP A 127 3.57 -6.43 -7.56
N VAL A 128 4.69 -5.71 -7.66
CA VAL A 128 5.26 -5.28 -8.94
C VAL A 128 5.72 -6.43 -9.84
N SER A 129 5.91 -7.63 -9.30
CA SER A 129 6.22 -8.83 -10.09
C SER A 129 5.01 -9.43 -10.80
N GLY A 130 3.79 -9.00 -10.43
CA GLY A 130 2.57 -9.60 -10.97
C GLY A 130 2.31 -11.00 -10.42
N LEU A 131 2.68 -11.27 -9.16
CA LEU A 131 2.53 -12.56 -8.48
C LEU A 131 3.51 -13.64 -8.99
N GLU A 132 4.61 -13.23 -9.64
CA GLU A 132 5.59 -14.16 -10.22
C GLU A 132 6.83 -14.37 -9.34
N ALA A 133 7.16 -13.43 -8.45
CA ALA A 133 8.35 -13.51 -7.61
C ALA A 133 8.23 -14.54 -6.48
N ASP A 134 7.06 -14.61 -5.85
CA ASP A 134 6.77 -15.53 -4.75
C ASP A 134 5.46 -16.28 -5.00
N PRO A 135 5.50 -17.60 -5.26
CA PRO A 135 4.29 -18.37 -5.58
C PRO A 135 3.28 -18.44 -4.43
N GLU A 136 3.69 -18.15 -3.19
CA GLU A 136 2.78 -18.12 -2.05
C GLU A 136 1.96 -16.81 -1.97
N MET A 137 2.30 -15.78 -2.77
CA MET A 137 1.62 -14.49 -2.75
C MET A 137 0.12 -14.61 -3.04
N VAL A 138 -0.26 -15.50 -3.97
CA VAL A 138 -1.67 -15.74 -4.34
C VAL A 138 -2.50 -16.16 -3.13
N ALA A 139 -1.94 -16.96 -2.22
CA ALA A 139 -2.65 -17.45 -1.04
C ALA A 139 -2.89 -16.33 0.00
N THR A 140 -2.14 -15.23 -0.07
CA THR A 140 -2.31 -14.05 0.78
C THR A 140 -3.44 -13.14 0.28
N CYS A 141 -3.73 -13.12 -1.02
CA CYS A 141 -4.68 -12.22 -1.67
C CYS A 141 -6.10 -12.83 -1.83
N VAL A 142 -6.74 -13.21 -0.73
CA VAL A 142 -8.07 -13.89 -0.72
C VAL A 142 -9.23 -13.02 -0.27
#